data_AF-A0A536DMR7-F1
#
_entry.id   AF-A0A536DMR7-F1
#
_cell.length_a   1.000
_cell.length_b   1.000
_cell.length_c   1.000
_cell.angle_alpha   90.00
_cell.angle_beta   90.00
_cell.angle_gamma   90.00
#
_symmetry.space_group_name_H-M   'P 1'
#
loop_
_entity.id
_entity.type
_entity.pdbx_description
1 polymer ?
#
loop_
_entity_poly.entity_id
_entity_poly.type
_entity_poly.pdbx_seq_one_letter_code
_entity_poly.pdbx_strand_id
1 'polypeptide(L)'
;MKCIRLLVPTVALILALLPVTALASTNYHEAVSGIETGFPYSTEACPAPDSVSPFAGLANGTLDGTFMIAVCHTQLNPSAEILGGSFVLISSAKTVNGQFAPGGTVSLVGASVSDGTCTQTYAVNGGLLPDGKFSGTLVHYGLWTGSSCSIFFATISGRAQLRM
;
A
#
# COMPACT_ATOMS: atom_id res chain seq x y z
N MET A 1 -20.26 -65.94 -7.09
CA MET A 1 -19.57 -64.66 -7.42
C MET A 1 -20.59 -63.52 -7.42
N LYS A 2 -20.75 -62.76 -6.32
CA LYS A 2 -21.59 -61.55 -6.25
C LYS A 2 -21.32 -60.83 -4.92
N CYS A 3 -20.33 -59.93 -4.87
CA CYS A 3 -20.08 -59.08 -3.68
C CYS A 3 -19.34 -57.76 -3.99
N ILE A 4 -19.47 -57.20 -5.20
CA ILE A 4 -18.78 -55.94 -5.54
C ILE A 4 -19.69 -55.06 -6.39
N ARG A 5 -20.77 -54.51 -5.83
CA ARG A 5 -21.58 -53.46 -6.50
C ARG A 5 -22.20 -52.40 -5.58
N LEU A 6 -21.82 -52.30 -4.31
CA LEU A 6 -22.48 -51.37 -3.37
C LEU A 6 -21.58 -50.39 -2.61
N LEU A 7 -20.27 -50.37 -2.83
CA LEU A 7 -19.35 -49.52 -2.07
C LEU A 7 -18.99 -48.17 -2.71
N VAL A 8 -19.40 -47.94 -3.96
CA VAL A 8 -19.01 -46.73 -4.72
C VAL A 8 -19.91 -45.49 -4.47
N PRO A 9 -21.22 -45.58 -4.16
CA PRO A 9 -22.03 -44.37 -4.05
C PRO A 9 -21.94 -43.68 -2.68
N THR A 10 -21.40 -44.33 -1.64
CA THR A 10 -21.36 -43.79 -0.27
C THR A 10 -20.19 -42.82 -0.02
N VAL A 11 -19.07 -42.94 -0.74
CA VAL A 11 -17.91 -42.04 -0.55
C VAL A 11 -18.17 -40.65 -1.16
N ALA A 12 -18.94 -40.58 -2.26
CA ALA A 12 -19.27 -39.31 -2.91
C ALA A 12 -20.21 -38.42 -2.08
N LEU A 13 -21.09 -39.02 -1.25
CA LEU A 13 -22.02 -38.27 -0.41
C LEU A 13 -21.35 -37.64 0.82
N ILE A 14 -20.27 -38.25 1.33
CA ILE A 14 -19.55 -37.75 2.51
C ILE A 14 -18.64 -36.57 2.16
N LEU A 15 -18.07 -36.51 0.95
CA LEU A 15 -17.31 -35.33 0.50
C LEU A 15 -18.20 -34.12 0.19
N ALA A 16 -19.48 -34.32 -0.12
CA ALA A 16 -20.41 -33.23 -0.42
C ALA A 16 -20.96 -32.51 0.84
N LEU A 17 -20.72 -33.06 2.03
CA LEU A 17 -21.19 -32.53 3.31
C LEU A 17 -20.11 -31.76 4.09
N LEU A 18 -18.93 -31.56 3.51
CA LEU A 18 -17.94 -30.66 4.11
C LEU A 18 -18.48 -29.23 3.99
N PRO A 19 -18.70 -28.53 5.12
CA PRO A 19 -19.09 -27.13 5.08
C PRO A 19 -17.93 -26.35 4.45
N VAL A 20 -18.07 -26.00 3.18
CA VAL A 20 -17.23 -24.98 2.55
C VAL A 20 -17.67 -23.66 3.17
N THR A 21 -17.09 -23.32 4.31
CA THR A 21 -17.17 -21.97 4.85
C THR A 21 -16.36 -21.08 3.92
N ALA A 22 -16.99 -20.59 2.85
CA ALA A 22 -16.46 -19.49 2.09
C ALA A 22 -16.43 -18.27 3.04
N LEU A 23 -15.25 -17.96 3.57
CA LEU A 23 -15.03 -16.70 4.27
C LEU A 23 -15.24 -15.61 3.22
N ALA A 24 -16.32 -14.85 3.37
CA ALA A 24 -16.58 -13.71 2.50
C ALA A 24 -15.47 -12.69 2.73
N SER A 25 -14.62 -12.48 1.73
CA SER A 25 -13.60 -11.44 1.83
C SER A 25 -14.27 -10.09 1.94
N THR A 26 -13.96 -9.36 3.01
CA THR A 26 -14.47 -8.01 3.21
C THR A 26 -13.59 -7.04 2.42
N ASN A 27 -14.23 -6.26 1.54
CA ASN A 27 -13.56 -5.23 0.78
C ASN A 27 -13.75 -3.88 1.49
N TYR A 28 -12.65 -3.19 1.79
CA TYR A 28 -12.67 -1.82 2.29
C TYR A 28 -12.14 -0.88 1.22
N HIS A 29 -12.81 0.25 1.02
CA HIS A 29 -12.46 1.25 0.04
C HIS A 29 -12.23 2.58 0.74
N GLU A 30 -11.01 3.09 0.70
CA GLU A 30 -10.61 4.28 1.43
C GLU A 30 -10.01 5.32 0.47
N ALA A 31 -10.44 6.57 0.61
CA ALA A 31 -9.67 7.75 0.21
C ALA A 31 -8.68 8.09 1.31
N VAL A 32 -7.42 8.29 0.96
CA VAL A 32 -6.39 8.68 1.93
C VAL A 32 -5.78 10.02 1.56
N SER A 33 -5.42 10.79 2.58
CA SER A 33 -4.63 12.02 2.45
C SER A 33 -3.76 12.18 3.68
N GLY A 34 -2.46 12.40 3.49
CA GLY A 34 -1.50 12.47 4.58
C GLY A 34 -0.23 13.23 4.22
N ILE A 35 0.62 13.36 5.22
CA ILE A 35 1.89 14.08 5.17
C ILE A 35 3.03 13.16 5.56
N GLU A 36 4.21 13.45 5.06
CA GLU A 36 5.45 12.82 5.53
C GLU A 36 5.71 13.19 6.99
N THR A 37 6.05 12.21 7.82
CA THR A 37 6.20 12.40 9.27
C THR A 37 7.64 12.40 9.76
N GLY A 38 8.59 12.18 8.87
CA GLY A 38 10.02 12.19 9.18
C GLY A 38 10.85 12.01 7.92
N PHE A 39 12.14 12.34 8.00
CA PHE A 39 13.07 12.16 6.88
C PHE A 39 13.18 10.68 6.51
N PRO A 40 13.36 10.36 5.21
CA PRO A 40 13.64 9.00 4.78
C PRO A 40 14.87 8.42 5.50
N TYR A 41 14.78 7.15 5.89
CA TYR A 41 15.83 6.47 6.65
C TYR A 41 16.01 5.03 6.19
N SER A 42 17.18 4.44 6.42
CA SER A 42 17.45 3.03 6.12
C SER A 42 17.20 2.13 7.33
N THR A 43 16.90 0.87 7.07
CA THR A 43 16.75 -0.19 8.10
C THR A 43 17.47 -1.45 7.63
N GLU A 44 17.61 -2.46 8.49
CA GLU A 44 18.15 -3.76 8.06
C GLU A 44 17.33 -4.41 6.95
N ALA A 45 16.01 -4.22 6.96
CA ALA A 45 15.09 -4.73 5.93
C ALA A 45 14.98 -3.81 4.69
N CYS A 46 15.56 -2.61 4.75
CA CYS A 46 15.57 -1.61 3.68
C CYS A 46 16.92 -0.87 3.70
N PRO A 47 18.02 -1.56 3.34
CA PRO A 47 19.37 -1.03 3.48
C PRO A 47 19.65 0.05 2.43
N ALA A 48 20.55 0.99 2.73
CA ALA A 48 21.00 1.98 1.77
C ALA A 48 21.54 1.30 0.48
N PRO A 49 21.26 1.83 -0.73
CA PRO A 49 20.71 3.16 -1.01
C PRO A 49 19.18 3.27 -0.95
N ASP A 50 18.48 2.19 -0.63
CA ASP A 50 17.03 2.18 -0.46
C ASP A 50 16.65 2.94 0.82
N SER A 51 15.39 3.35 0.92
CA SER A 51 14.91 4.15 2.04
C SER A 51 13.47 3.84 2.40
N VAL A 52 13.18 4.01 3.68
CA VAL A 52 11.83 3.98 4.24
C VAL A 52 11.32 5.40 4.35
N SER A 53 10.19 5.67 3.70
CA SER A 53 9.48 6.96 3.81
C SER A 53 8.23 6.81 4.67
N PRO A 54 8.14 7.50 5.83
CA PRO A 54 6.99 7.41 6.72
C PRO A 54 5.94 8.48 6.44
N PHE A 55 4.66 8.09 6.39
CA PHE A 55 3.54 9.03 6.25
C PHE A 55 2.43 8.72 7.27
N ALA A 56 1.66 9.74 7.63
CA ALA A 56 0.43 9.58 8.39
C ALA A 56 -0.65 10.55 7.91
N GLY A 57 -1.91 10.20 8.12
CA GLY A 57 -3.00 11.03 7.64
C GLY A 57 -4.38 10.46 7.94
N LEU A 58 -5.37 10.96 7.18
CA LEU A 58 -6.77 10.59 7.28
C LEU A 58 -7.14 9.54 6.22
N ALA A 59 -8.02 8.62 6.62
CA ALA A 59 -8.71 7.70 5.73
C ALA A 59 -10.22 7.98 5.79
N ASN A 60 -10.87 8.02 4.63
CA ASN A 60 -12.32 8.25 4.50
C ASN A 60 -12.91 7.24 3.52
N GLY A 61 -13.97 6.55 3.92
CA GLY A 61 -14.63 5.56 3.10
C GLY A 61 -15.35 4.51 3.92
N THR A 62 -14.87 3.28 3.87
CA THR A 62 -15.50 2.17 4.61
C THR A 62 -15.05 2.16 6.07
N LEU A 63 -13.81 2.59 6.31
CA LEU A 63 -13.17 2.68 7.61
C LEU A 63 -12.68 4.11 7.84
N ASP A 64 -13.61 5.01 8.09
CA ASP A 64 -13.30 6.40 8.46
C ASP A 64 -12.38 6.45 9.69
N GLY A 65 -11.24 7.13 9.56
CA GLY A 65 -10.24 7.17 10.61
C GLY A 65 -8.90 7.75 10.17
N THR A 66 -7.82 7.20 10.72
CA THR A 66 -6.44 7.64 10.46
C THR A 66 -5.59 6.49 9.94
N PHE A 67 -4.52 6.80 9.23
CA PHE A 67 -3.52 5.81 8.83
C PHE A 67 -2.11 6.24 9.21
N MET A 68 -1.24 5.24 9.34
CA MET A 68 0.21 5.39 9.40
C MET A 68 0.83 4.37 8.44
N ILE A 69 1.80 4.80 7.64
CA ILE A 69 2.55 3.93 6.73
C ILE A 69 4.05 4.16 6.86
N ALA A 70 4.81 3.13 6.54
CA ALA A 70 6.25 3.18 6.35
C ALA A 70 6.59 2.33 5.13
N VAL A 71 6.98 2.98 4.02
CA VAL A 71 7.15 2.32 2.72
C VAL A 71 8.63 2.27 2.37
N CYS A 72 9.16 1.06 2.19
CA CYS A 72 10.51 0.84 1.67
C CYS A 72 10.48 0.95 0.14
N HIS A 73 11.38 1.74 -0.41
CA HIS A 73 11.51 1.93 -1.85
C HIS A 73 12.98 2.09 -2.26
N THR A 74 13.26 1.80 -3.52
CA THR A 74 14.58 2.09 -4.10
C THR A 74 14.85 3.59 -4.16
N GLN A 75 16.11 3.98 -4.35
CA GLN A 75 16.46 5.39 -4.49
C GLN A 75 15.60 6.08 -5.58
N LEU A 76 14.87 7.12 -5.20
CA LEU A 76 13.98 7.85 -6.11
C LEU A 76 14.77 8.76 -7.05
N ASN A 77 15.03 8.30 -8.28
CA ASN A 77 15.68 9.11 -9.32
C ASN A 77 15.47 8.55 -10.74
N PRO A 78 14.56 9.11 -11.58
CA PRO A 78 13.40 9.91 -11.21
C PRO A 78 12.22 9.04 -10.73
N SER A 79 12.38 7.73 -10.75
CA SER A 79 11.38 6.74 -10.34
C SER A 79 11.95 5.86 -9.24
N ALA A 80 11.07 5.22 -8.48
CA ALA A 80 11.43 4.20 -7.48
C ALA A 80 10.51 2.99 -7.60
N GLU A 81 11.02 1.84 -7.19
CA GLU A 81 10.23 0.63 -6.97
C GLU A 81 9.86 0.53 -5.49
N ILE A 82 8.62 0.17 -5.20
CA ILE A 82 8.19 -0.19 -3.84
C ILE A 82 8.66 -1.61 -3.56
N LEU A 83 9.53 -1.74 -2.57
CA LEU A 83 10.10 -3.02 -2.13
C LEU A 83 9.26 -3.66 -1.02
N GLY A 84 8.40 -2.87 -0.39
CA GLY A 84 7.46 -3.31 0.63
C GLY A 84 7.18 -2.20 1.63
N GLY A 85 6.68 -2.58 2.80
CA GLY A 85 6.38 -1.64 3.87
C GLY A 85 5.19 -2.08 4.70
N SER A 86 4.93 -1.36 5.78
CA SER A 86 3.79 -1.62 6.66
C SER A 86 2.80 -0.47 6.61
N PHE A 87 1.52 -0.79 6.80
CA PHE A 87 0.49 0.18 7.09
C PHE A 87 -0.37 -0.25 8.28
N VAL A 88 -0.88 0.76 8.99
CA VAL A 88 -1.90 0.62 10.01
C VAL A 88 -3.01 1.61 9.70
N LEU A 89 -4.25 1.15 9.66
CA LEU A 89 -5.45 1.99 9.58
C LEU A 89 -6.25 1.80 10.86
N ILE A 90 -6.58 2.91 11.52
CA ILE A 90 -7.29 2.94 12.79
C ILE A 90 -8.60 3.67 12.56
N SER A 91 -9.73 2.96 12.70
CA SER A 91 -11.07 3.54 12.75
C SER A 91 -11.67 3.38 14.14
N SER A 92 -12.84 3.99 14.38
CA SER A 92 -13.61 3.78 15.61
C SER A 92 -14.08 2.33 15.78
N ALA A 93 -14.23 1.60 14.68
CA ALA A 93 -14.75 0.23 14.67
C ALA A 93 -13.65 -0.83 14.76
N LYS A 94 -12.47 -0.58 14.16
CA LYS A 94 -11.38 -1.56 14.14
C LYS A 94 -10.02 -0.97 13.77
N THR A 95 -8.98 -1.72 14.10
CA THR A 95 -7.62 -1.53 13.58
C THR A 95 -7.31 -2.56 12.52
N VAL A 96 -6.77 -2.11 11.40
CA VAL A 96 -6.28 -2.93 10.30
C VAL A 96 -4.77 -2.77 10.22
N ASN A 97 -4.06 -3.89 10.25
CA ASN A 97 -2.64 -3.93 9.94
C ASN A 97 -2.45 -4.63 8.59
N GLY A 98 -1.50 -4.15 7.81
CA GLY A 98 -1.14 -4.82 6.56
C GLY A 98 0.19 -4.33 6.02
N GLN A 99 0.50 -4.76 4.80
CA GLN A 99 1.79 -4.52 4.18
C GLN A 99 1.63 -4.06 2.73
N PHE A 100 2.58 -3.27 2.26
CA PHE A 100 2.77 -3.05 0.83
C PHE A 100 3.45 -4.28 0.23
N ALA A 101 2.93 -4.75 -0.90
CA ALA A 101 3.57 -5.80 -1.68
C ALA A 101 4.74 -5.21 -2.49
N PRO A 102 5.83 -5.97 -2.72
CA PRO A 102 6.90 -5.56 -3.62
C PRO A 102 6.42 -5.43 -5.06
N GLY A 103 7.14 -4.66 -5.89
CA GLY A 103 6.88 -4.47 -7.32
C GLY A 103 5.94 -3.30 -7.64
N GLY A 104 5.58 -2.48 -6.64
CA GLY A 104 4.89 -1.21 -6.88
C GLY A 104 5.83 -0.15 -7.48
N THR A 105 5.28 0.97 -7.95
CA THR A 105 6.03 2.04 -8.62
C THR A 105 5.72 3.41 -8.05
N VAL A 106 6.74 4.25 -8.02
CA VAL A 106 6.67 5.70 -7.81
C VAL A 106 7.30 6.35 -9.04
N SER A 107 6.50 7.03 -9.85
CA SER A 107 6.94 7.55 -11.16
C SER A 107 6.69 9.04 -11.27
N LEU A 108 7.71 9.82 -11.66
CA LEU A 108 7.57 11.25 -11.85
C LEU A 108 6.55 11.55 -12.96
N VAL A 109 5.54 12.36 -12.63
CA VAL A 109 4.49 12.84 -13.54
C VAL A 109 4.80 14.24 -14.03
N GLY A 110 5.32 15.09 -13.16
CA GLY A 110 5.66 16.46 -13.50
C GLY A 110 6.48 17.12 -12.41
N ALA A 111 7.18 18.18 -12.79
CA ALA A 111 7.90 19.03 -11.86
C ALA A 111 7.73 20.50 -12.27
N SER A 112 7.72 21.39 -11.29
CA SER A 112 7.63 22.83 -11.49
C SER A 112 8.61 23.57 -10.58
N VAL A 113 9.05 24.73 -11.02
CA VAL A 113 9.87 25.66 -10.26
C VAL A 113 9.21 27.04 -10.35
N SER A 114 8.99 27.68 -9.20
CA SER A 114 8.43 29.03 -9.11
C SER A 114 9.01 29.74 -7.89
N ASP A 115 9.52 30.95 -8.09
CA ASP A 115 9.98 31.86 -7.01
C ASP A 115 10.92 31.20 -5.98
N GLY A 116 11.89 30.42 -6.47
CA GLY A 116 12.86 29.72 -5.60
C GLY A 116 12.32 28.46 -4.92
N THR A 117 11.05 28.12 -5.11
CA THR A 117 10.44 26.86 -4.68
C THR A 117 10.34 25.88 -5.84
N CYS A 118 10.26 24.60 -5.53
CA CYS A 118 10.05 23.55 -6.50
C CYS A 118 9.07 22.50 -5.99
N THR A 119 8.30 21.94 -6.91
CA THR A 119 7.35 20.86 -6.64
C THR A 119 7.63 19.71 -7.60
N GLN A 120 7.59 18.48 -7.11
CA GLN A 120 7.66 17.28 -7.94
C GLN A 120 6.45 16.40 -7.63
N THR A 121 5.70 16.04 -8.65
CA THR A 121 4.48 15.24 -8.54
C THR A 121 4.75 13.85 -9.09
N TYR A 122 4.44 12.82 -8.32
CA TYR A 122 4.66 11.42 -8.66
C TYR A 122 3.34 10.64 -8.60
N ALA A 123 3.16 9.72 -9.54
CA ALA A 123 2.14 8.69 -9.47
C ALA A 123 2.68 7.53 -8.64
N VAL A 124 1.89 7.07 -7.66
CA VAL A 124 2.23 5.93 -6.81
C VAL A 124 1.23 4.82 -7.06
N ASN A 125 1.70 3.63 -7.41
CA ASN A 125 0.85 2.46 -7.62
C ASN A 125 1.47 1.23 -6.96
N GLY A 126 0.72 0.47 -6.18
CA GLY A 126 1.27 -0.71 -5.51
C GLY A 126 0.20 -1.71 -5.08
N GLY A 127 0.64 -2.95 -4.86
CA GLY A 127 -0.18 -3.96 -4.20
C GLY A 127 -0.19 -3.77 -2.69
N LEU A 128 -1.27 -4.17 -2.03
CA LEU A 128 -1.37 -4.28 -0.57
C LEU A 128 -1.66 -5.73 -0.24
N LEU A 129 -0.99 -6.30 0.75
CA LEU A 129 -1.21 -7.70 1.15
C LEU A 129 -2.45 -7.82 2.06
N PRO A 130 -3.23 -8.91 1.95
CA PRO A 130 -3.03 -10.05 1.04
C PRO A 130 -3.40 -9.80 -0.43
N ASP A 131 -4.50 -9.10 -0.75
CA ASP A 131 -5.00 -8.93 -2.13
C ASP A 131 -5.59 -7.53 -2.41
N GLY A 132 -5.07 -6.52 -1.73
CA GLY A 132 -5.43 -5.11 -1.89
C GLY A 132 -4.58 -4.38 -2.93
N LYS A 133 -4.90 -3.10 -3.13
CA LYS A 133 -4.17 -2.19 -4.03
C LYS A 133 -4.22 -0.75 -3.55
N PHE A 134 -3.20 0.00 -3.89
CA PHE A 134 -3.10 1.44 -3.69
C PHE A 134 -2.79 2.14 -5.00
N SER A 135 -3.47 3.26 -5.26
CA SER A 135 -3.15 4.17 -6.36
C SER A 135 -3.31 5.60 -5.87
N GLY A 136 -2.29 6.44 -6.08
CA GLY A 136 -2.25 7.77 -5.51
C GLY A 136 -1.24 8.71 -6.15
N THR A 137 -1.11 9.87 -5.53
CA THR A 137 -0.23 10.95 -5.90
C THR A 137 0.61 11.35 -4.70
N LEU A 138 1.93 11.30 -4.88
CA LEU A 138 2.92 11.83 -3.96
C LEU A 138 3.37 13.19 -4.49
N VAL A 139 3.41 14.20 -3.65
CA VAL A 139 3.90 15.53 -4.01
C VAL A 139 5.06 15.88 -3.09
N HIS A 140 6.22 16.12 -3.67
CA HIS A 140 7.38 16.68 -2.98
C HIS A 140 7.35 18.20 -3.09
N TYR A 141 7.68 18.85 -1.97
CA TYR A 141 7.86 20.29 -1.85
C TYR A 141 9.30 20.56 -1.43
N GLY A 142 9.95 21.47 -2.13
CA GLY A 142 11.35 21.76 -1.95
C GLY A 142 11.75 23.19 -2.29
N LEU A 143 13.02 23.48 -2.03
CA LEU A 143 13.70 24.69 -2.48
C LEU A 143 14.52 24.39 -3.73
N TRP A 144 14.44 25.28 -4.71
CA TRP A 144 15.22 25.17 -5.93
C TRP A 144 16.66 25.66 -5.69
N THR A 145 17.64 24.79 -5.92
CA THR A 145 19.07 25.10 -5.71
C THR A 145 19.76 25.68 -6.95
N GLY A 146 19.04 25.84 -8.06
CA GLY A 146 19.61 26.19 -9.37
C GLY A 146 19.82 24.97 -10.28
N SER A 147 19.98 23.77 -9.71
CA SER A 147 20.19 22.52 -10.45
C SER A 147 19.30 21.36 -10.00
N SER A 148 18.81 21.40 -8.75
CA SER A 148 17.99 20.35 -8.18
C SER A 148 16.92 20.91 -7.24
N CYS A 149 15.92 20.07 -6.96
CA CYS A 149 14.91 20.35 -5.95
C CYS A 149 15.36 19.75 -4.62
N SER A 150 15.68 20.58 -3.63
CA SER A 150 16.02 20.14 -2.27
C SER A 150 14.72 19.96 -1.49
N ILE A 151 14.30 18.70 -1.33
CA ILE A 151 13.01 18.34 -0.74
C ILE A 151 13.08 18.50 0.79
N PHE A 152 12.05 19.13 1.37
CA PHE A 152 11.91 19.28 2.82
C PHE A 152 10.57 18.77 3.35
N PHE A 153 9.61 18.48 2.47
CA PHE A 153 8.28 18.04 2.85
C PHE A 153 7.60 17.27 1.69
N ALA A 154 6.77 16.28 2.02
CA ALA A 154 5.96 15.58 1.05
C ALA A 154 4.53 15.31 1.54
N THR A 155 3.59 15.22 0.59
CA THR A 155 2.20 14.79 0.85
C THR A 155 1.86 13.58 0.00
N ILE A 156 0.98 12.73 0.52
CA ILE A 156 0.45 11.55 -0.18
C ILE A 156 -1.06 11.62 -0.17
N SER A 157 -1.68 11.35 -1.32
CA SER A 157 -3.13 11.18 -1.41
C SER A 157 -3.47 10.07 -2.39
N GLY A 158 -4.61 9.42 -2.24
CA GLY A 158 -4.98 8.33 -3.15
C GLY A 158 -6.18 7.53 -2.73
N ARG A 159 -6.31 6.36 -3.35
CA ARG A 159 -7.34 5.36 -3.08
C ARG A 159 -6.69 4.04 -2.70
N ALA A 160 -7.10 3.49 -1.57
CA ALA A 160 -6.74 2.15 -1.12
C ALA A 160 -7.95 1.24 -1.21
N GLN A 161 -7.75 0.04 -1.75
CA GLN A 161 -8.68 -1.07 -1.62
C GLN A 161 -8.00 -2.16 -0.78
N LEU A 162 -8.61 -2.51 0.34
CA LEU A 162 -8.14 -3.58 1.22
C LEU A 162 -9.03 -4.81 1.05
N ARG A 163 -8.43 -5.99 1.03
CA ARG A 163 -9.13 -7.28 1.05
C ARG A 163 -8.70 -8.05 2.28
N MET A 164 -9.67 -8.39 3.14
CA MET A 164 -9.48 -9.16 4.37
C MET A 164 -10.43 -10.35 4.40
#